data_AF-A0A1G7N065-F1
#
_entry.id   AF-A0A1G7N065-F1
#
_cell.length_a   1.000
_cell.length_b   1.000
_cell.length_c   1.000
_cell.angle_alpha   90.00
_cell.angle_beta   90.00
_cell.angle_gamma   90.00
#
_symmetry.space_group_name_H-M   'P 1'
#
loop_
_entity.id
_entity.type
_entity.pdbx_description
1 polymer ?
#
loop_
_entity_poly.entity_id
_entity_poly.type
_entity_poly.pdbx_seq_one_letter_code
_entity_poly.pdbx_strand_id
1 'polypeptide(L)'
;MKRLAFLFPGQGSQFVGMGKQFYDNYKVAKDVFEEASDTLGLDFVKLCFDSASDELARTENTQPAILTMSVAAYKLYMELIGFQPAYAAGHSLGEFSALTCAGVITFADALQIVRQRGIFMQEAVAEEIGAMCAIIGMRQEIVEEECKKFSESDRIAVISNYNSPQQTVISGHRKAVNSVAKQLEDRGARVSFLRVSAPFHSPLMEPAACKLHQELLTYKYNQFDFPVISNVSGRPYRDDSEVIETLTAQMTSPVRWNESMQYLVQMGINHFVELGPQNILTKLLKDNEQIVSLAFGKIQDVELAKKVFEIEMMSNTSNGEQKNLITKCLAAAVCTKNNNWDNEAYRSGVIESYKKIEQIQQKIDLYDHFPTVEELKEAIYLLKTIFETKQVPLQEQQERFKEILEQTGTTSLFSDILS
;
A
#
# COMPACT_ATOMS: atom_id res chain seq x y z
N MET A 1 2.59 -13.16 -11.76
CA MET A 1 2.25 -11.76 -11.39
C MET A 1 2.47 -11.59 -9.90
N LYS A 2 3.33 -10.64 -9.54
CA LYS A 2 3.45 -10.15 -8.16
C LYS A 2 2.09 -9.60 -7.72
N ARG A 3 1.63 -9.95 -6.52
CA ARG A 3 0.34 -9.46 -5.99
C ARG A 3 0.61 -8.35 -4.98
N LEU A 4 0.00 -7.21 -5.22
CA LEU A 4 0.10 -5.99 -4.42
C LEU A 4 -0.97 -5.99 -3.32
N ALA A 5 -0.62 -5.51 -2.13
CA ALA A 5 -1.59 -5.10 -1.13
C ALA A 5 -1.37 -3.66 -0.67
N PHE A 6 -2.46 -2.94 -0.42
CA PHE A 6 -2.42 -1.64 0.22
C PHE A 6 -2.50 -1.76 1.73
N LEU A 7 -1.65 -0.98 2.42
CA LEU A 7 -1.61 -0.91 3.86
C LEU A 7 -1.96 0.51 4.31
N PHE A 8 -2.77 0.64 5.35
CA PHE A 8 -3.17 1.94 5.88
C PHE A 8 -2.79 2.06 7.36
N PRO A 9 -1.97 3.06 7.75
CA PRO A 9 -1.52 3.22 9.12
C PRO A 9 -2.66 3.67 10.04
N GLY A 10 -2.48 3.40 11.33
CA GLY A 10 -3.38 3.85 12.40
C GLY A 10 -2.78 4.97 13.25
N GLN A 11 -3.43 5.22 14.39
CA GLN A 11 -3.01 6.22 15.38
C GLN A 11 -1.55 5.99 15.85
N GLY A 12 -0.83 7.09 16.05
CA GLY A 12 0.62 7.12 16.27
C GLY A 12 1.43 7.50 15.03
N SER A 13 0.80 7.47 13.85
CA SER A 13 1.42 7.89 12.58
C SER A 13 1.25 9.39 12.28
N GLN A 14 0.34 10.09 12.96
CA GLN A 14 0.09 11.51 12.74
C GLN A 14 1.27 12.39 13.15
N PHE A 15 1.45 13.50 12.43
CA PHE A 15 2.33 14.60 12.80
C PHE A 15 1.80 15.89 12.16
N VAL A 16 2.04 17.04 12.81
CA VAL A 16 1.66 18.36 12.27
C VAL A 16 2.39 18.59 10.95
N GLY A 17 1.66 18.98 9.91
CA GLY A 17 2.20 19.16 8.56
C GLY A 17 2.15 17.91 7.67
N MET A 18 1.61 16.78 8.16
CA MET A 18 1.39 15.60 7.31
C MET A 18 0.49 15.95 6.13
N GLY A 19 0.80 15.45 4.93
CA GLY A 19 0.00 15.70 3.73
C GLY A 19 0.12 17.09 3.10
N LYS A 20 0.71 18.08 3.79
CA LYS A 20 0.85 19.44 3.28
C LYS A 20 1.53 19.50 1.91
N GLN A 21 2.60 18.72 1.73
CA GLN A 21 3.29 18.65 0.44
C GLN A 21 2.40 18.07 -0.67
N PHE A 22 1.54 17.09 -0.37
CA PHE A 22 0.59 16.60 -1.37
C PHE A 22 -0.48 17.63 -1.67
N TYR A 23 -1.05 18.26 -0.63
CA TYR A 23 -2.02 19.35 -0.75
C TYR A 23 -1.52 20.51 -1.63
N ASP A 24 -0.28 20.94 -1.42
CA ASP A 24 0.30 22.09 -2.14
C ASP A 24 0.60 21.78 -3.62
N ASN A 25 0.85 20.51 -3.98
CA ASN A 25 1.40 20.12 -5.29
C ASN A 25 0.44 19.33 -6.17
N TYR A 26 -0.61 18.72 -5.61
CA TYR A 26 -1.53 17.86 -6.36
C TYR A 26 -2.97 18.21 -6.07
N LYS A 27 -3.73 18.52 -7.14
CA LYS A 27 -5.15 18.89 -7.04
C LYS A 27 -5.97 17.80 -6.35
N VAL A 28 -5.73 16.53 -6.68
CA VAL A 28 -6.46 15.40 -6.09
C VAL A 28 -6.31 15.30 -4.58
N ALA A 29 -5.11 15.60 -4.06
CA ALA A 29 -4.87 15.64 -2.63
C ALA A 29 -5.52 16.87 -2.00
N LYS A 30 -5.40 18.04 -2.66
CA LYS A 30 -6.07 19.27 -2.22
C LYS A 30 -7.57 19.06 -2.04
N ASP A 31 -8.24 18.51 -3.05
CA ASP A 31 -9.68 18.28 -3.04
C ASP A 31 -10.12 17.38 -1.86
N VAL A 32 -9.32 16.37 -1.49
CA VAL A 32 -9.61 15.49 -0.35
C VAL A 32 -9.57 16.23 0.99
N PHE A 33 -8.59 17.12 1.18
CA PHE A 33 -8.51 17.90 2.43
C PHE A 33 -9.58 18.99 2.52
N GLU A 34 -9.97 19.58 1.39
CA GLU A 34 -11.10 20.52 1.33
C GLU A 34 -12.43 19.80 1.61
N GLU A 35 -12.67 18.63 0.99
CA GLU A 35 -13.84 17.79 1.26
C GLU A 35 -13.92 17.40 2.75
N ALA A 36 -12.79 17.13 3.40
CA ALA A 36 -12.74 16.86 4.83
C ALA A 36 -13.12 18.08 5.68
N SER A 37 -12.68 19.28 5.29
CA SER A 37 -13.04 20.54 5.96
C SER A 37 -14.54 20.83 5.84
N ASP A 38 -15.09 20.69 4.63
CA ASP A 38 -16.51 20.87 4.35
C ASP A 38 -17.37 19.87 5.12
N THR A 39 -16.98 18.59 5.12
CA THR A 39 -17.71 17.51 5.80
C THR A 39 -17.72 17.72 7.32
N LEU A 40 -16.58 18.08 7.91
CA LEU A 40 -16.45 18.22 9.37
C LEU A 40 -16.86 19.60 9.89
N GLY A 41 -17.16 20.55 8.99
CA GLY A 41 -17.59 21.91 9.34
C GLY A 41 -16.53 22.71 10.10
N LEU A 42 -15.25 22.45 9.87
CA LEU A 42 -14.14 23.13 10.54
C LEU A 42 -12.93 23.25 9.61
N ASP A 43 -12.00 24.16 9.94
CA ASP A 43 -10.77 24.37 9.19
C ASP A 43 -9.80 23.18 9.41
N PHE A 44 -10.05 22.09 8.68
CA PHE A 44 -9.39 20.81 8.88
C PHE A 44 -7.97 20.80 8.29
N VAL A 45 -7.78 21.60 7.25
CA VAL A 45 -6.47 21.93 6.68
C VAL A 45 -5.57 22.53 7.76
N LYS A 46 -6.02 23.59 8.43
CA LYS A 46 -5.25 24.22 9.51
C LYS A 46 -5.02 23.27 10.67
N LEU A 47 -6.03 22.47 11.04
CA LEU A 47 -5.89 21.45 12.09
C LEU A 47 -4.76 20.45 11.76
N CYS A 48 -4.64 20.01 10.51
CA CYS A 48 -3.61 19.05 10.11
C CYS A 48 -2.22 19.70 9.95
N PHE A 49 -2.16 20.94 9.45
CA PHE A 49 -0.90 21.54 9.00
C PHE A 49 -0.24 22.46 10.02
N ASP A 50 -1.04 23.17 10.83
CA ASP A 50 -0.57 24.32 11.62
C ASP A 50 -1.07 24.30 13.08
N SER A 51 -1.79 23.26 13.52
CA SER A 51 -2.26 23.15 14.91
C SER A 51 -1.14 22.89 15.91
N ALA A 52 -1.46 23.05 17.20
CA ALA A 52 -0.59 22.54 18.25
C ALA A 52 -0.54 21.00 18.20
N SER A 53 0.63 20.41 18.43
CA SER A 53 0.78 18.95 18.39
C SER A 53 -0.18 18.21 19.32
N ASP A 54 -0.50 18.79 20.49
CA ASP A 54 -1.44 18.19 21.44
C ASP A 54 -2.90 18.27 20.96
N GLU A 55 -3.24 19.28 20.16
CA GLU A 55 -4.57 19.40 19.55
C GLU A 55 -4.79 18.34 18.48
N LEU A 56 -3.81 18.15 17.58
CA LEU A 56 -3.87 17.07 16.59
C LEU A 56 -3.86 15.69 17.27
N ALA A 57 -3.13 15.54 18.39
CA ALA A 57 -3.00 14.28 19.12
C ALA A 57 -4.28 13.85 19.87
N ARG A 58 -5.29 14.72 19.97
CA ARG A 58 -6.61 14.31 20.49
C ARG A 58 -7.19 13.26 19.54
N THR A 59 -7.63 12.12 20.09
CA THR A 59 -8.11 10.98 19.30
C THR A 59 -9.22 11.35 18.30
N GLU A 60 -10.14 12.24 18.68
CA GLU A 60 -11.21 12.78 17.81
C GLU A 60 -10.70 13.54 16.58
N ASN A 61 -9.49 14.12 16.65
CA ASN A 61 -8.83 14.85 15.58
C ASN A 61 -7.86 13.95 14.82
N THR A 62 -7.10 13.11 15.54
CA THR A 62 -6.10 12.21 14.97
C THR A 62 -6.72 11.24 13.97
N GLN A 63 -7.86 10.62 14.32
CA GLN A 63 -8.47 9.60 13.46
C GLN A 63 -8.90 10.13 12.08
N PRO A 64 -9.72 11.20 11.99
CA PRO A 64 -10.07 11.76 10.68
C PRO A 64 -8.85 12.32 9.94
N ALA A 65 -7.81 12.78 10.65
CA ALA A 65 -6.64 13.38 10.01
C ALA A 65 -5.78 12.31 9.31
N ILE A 66 -5.59 11.16 9.96
CA ILE A 66 -4.91 10.01 9.34
C ILE A 66 -5.74 9.47 8.18
N LEU A 67 -7.07 9.32 8.35
CA LEU A 67 -7.97 8.90 7.28
C LEU A 67 -7.84 9.80 6.05
N THR A 68 -7.92 11.13 6.24
CA THR A 68 -7.80 12.13 5.17
C THR A 68 -6.47 12.00 4.43
N MET A 69 -5.36 11.92 5.18
CA MET A 69 -4.04 11.74 4.58
C MET A 69 -3.91 10.42 3.81
N SER A 70 -4.45 9.32 4.35
CA SER A 70 -4.47 8.01 3.69
C SER A 70 -5.30 7.99 2.42
N VAL A 71 -6.47 8.63 2.41
CA VAL A 71 -7.33 8.74 1.21
C VAL A 71 -6.67 9.65 0.17
N ALA A 72 -6.04 10.75 0.57
CA ALA A 72 -5.27 11.60 -0.34
C ALA A 72 -4.11 10.85 -0.97
N ALA A 73 -3.35 10.07 -0.17
CA ALA A 73 -2.28 9.21 -0.64
C ALA A 73 -2.79 8.13 -1.62
N TYR A 74 -3.90 7.48 -1.31
CA TYR A 74 -4.54 6.50 -2.19
C TYR A 74 -4.96 7.13 -3.52
N LYS A 75 -5.74 8.22 -3.51
CA LYS A 75 -6.20 8.85 -4.76
C LYS A 75 -5.02 9.34 -5.61
N LEU A 76 -3.97 9.90 -4.98
CA LEU A 76 -2.76 10.30 -5.68
C LEU A 76 -1.99 9.12 -6.27
N TYR A 77 -1.87 8.01 -5.53
CA TYR A 77 -1.27 6.77 -6.03
C TYR A 77 -2.06 6.26 -7.25
N MET A 78 -3.39 6.24 -7.17
CA MET A 78 -4.22 5.80 -8.29
C MET A 78 -4.09 6.71 -9.52
N GLU A 79 -3.98 8.02 -9.33
CA GLU A 79 -3.80 8.99 -10.43
C GLU A 79 -2.43 8.86 -11.13
N LEU A 80 -1.36 8.63 -10.36
CA LEU A 80 0.00 8.66 -10.90
C LEU A 80 0.57 7.28 -11.26
N ILE A 81 0.09 6.21 -10.62
CA ILE A 81 0.66 4.86 -10.71
C ILE A 81 -0.41 3.85 -11.13
N GLY A 82 -1.61 3.91 -10.55
CA GLY A 82 -2.80 3.23 -11.08
C GLY A 82 -2.88 1.71 -10.92
N PHE A 83 -1.88 1.06 -10.30
CA PHE A 83 -1.92 -0.38 -10.05
C PHE A 83 -2.96 -0.75 -8.98
N GLN A 84 -3.81 -1.72 -9.30
CA GLN A 84 -4.85 -2.17 -8.38
C GLN A 84 -4.29 -3.15 -7.34
N PRO A 85 -4.73 -3.05 -6.07
CA PRO A 85 -4.38 -4.01 -5.05
C PRO A 85 -5.18 -5.30 -5.23
N ALA A 86 -4.59 -6.44 -4.88
CA ALA A 86 -5.33 -7.68 -4.70
C ALA A 86 -6.04 -7.73 -3.33
N TYR A 87 -5.51 -6.99 -2.34
CA TYR A 87 -6.06 -6.87 -0.99
C TYR A 87 -5.71 -5.51 -0.39
N ALA A 88 -6.50 -5.05 0.57
CA ALA A 88 -6.10 -3.98 1.48
C ALA A 88 -6.18 -4.42 2.94
N ALA A 89 -5.36 -3.83 3.79
CA ALA A 89 -5.44 -3.98 5.23
C ALA A 89 -5.08 -2.65 5.89
N GLY A 90 -5.63 -2.38 7.06
CA GLY A 90 -5.21 -1.20 7.83
C GLY A 90 -5.17 -1.48 9.31
N HIS A 91 -4.33 -0.74 10.02
CA HIS A 91 -4.10 -0.98 11.44
C HIS A 91 -5.05 -0.13 12.28
N SER A 92 -5.98 -0.76 12.99
CA SER A 92 -7.03 -0.12 13.78
C SER A 92 -7.80 0.91 12.96
N LEU A 93 -7.56 2.21 13.16
CA LEU A 93 -8.12 3.29 12.34
C LEU A 93 -7.87 3.07 10.84
N GLY A 94 -6.71 2.55 10.47
CA GLY A 94 -6.40 2.29 9.06
C GLY A 94 -7.39 1.33 8.39
N GLU A 95 -8.10 0.47 9.14
CA GLU A 95 -9.15 -0.40 8.58
C GLU A 95 -10.30 0.43 7.98
N PHE A 96 -10.64 1.57 8.58
CA PHE A 96 -11.61 2.52 8.01
C PHE A 96 -11.07 3.14 6.72
N SER A 97 -9.78 3.49 6.66
CA SER A 97 -9.15 3.95 5.42
C SER A 97 -9.20 2.89 4.32
N ALA A 98 -8.95 1.62 4.67
CA ALA A 98 -9.02 0.50 3.73
C ALA A 98 -10.43 0.30 3.19
N LEU A 99 -11.45 0.30 4.06
CA LEU A 99 -12.86 0.19 3.68
C LEU A 99 -13.31 1.38 2.82
N THR A 100 -12.84 2.58 3.14
CA THR A 100 -13.14 3.81 2.37
C THR A 100 -12.53 3.72 0.97
N CYS A 101 -11.26 3.33 0.85
CA CYS A 101 -10.59 3.20 -0.44
C CYS A 101 -11.10 2.01 -1.26
N ALA A 102 -11.70 1.01 -0.62
CA ALA A 102 -12.38 -0.12 -1.27
C ALA A 102 -13.83 0.20 -1.68
N GLY A 103 -14.29 1.45 -1.53
CA GLY A 103 -15.63 1.90 -1.93
C GLY A 103 -16.75 1.59 -0.94
N VAL A 104 -16.47 0.81 0.11
CA VAL A 104 -17.47 0.31 1.07
C VAL A 104 -18.10 1.42 1.89
N ILE A 105 -17.29 2.38 2.35
CA ILE A 105 -17.74 3.55 3.11
C ILE A 105 -17.41 4.77 2.28
N THR A 106 -18.35 5.72 2.13
CA THR A 106 -18.01 6.98 1.47
C THR A 106 -17.02 7.77 2.33
N PHE A 107 -16.16 8.59 1.71
CA PHE A 107 -15.16 9.35 2.48
C PHE A 107 -15.81 10.30 3.49
N ALA A 108 -16.89 10.98 3.11
CA ALA A 108 -17.65 11.86 4.00
C ALA A 108 -18.22 11.11 5.22
N ASP A 109 -18.83 9.94 5.00
CA ASP A 109 -19.35 9.11 6.10
C ASP A 109 -18.22 8.59 6.99
N ALA A 110 -17.12 8.12 6.39
CA ALA A 110 -15.97 7.63 7.12
C ALA A 110 -15.38 8.69 8.04
N LEU A 111 -15.29 9.95 7.61
CA LEU A 111 -14.84 11.07 8.44
C LEU A 111 -15.70 11.28 9.69
N GLN A 112 -17.02 11.25 9.53
CA GLN A 112 -17.96 11.38 10.65
C GLN A 112 -17.82 10.19 11.61
N ILE A 113 -17.83 8.97 11.07
CA ILE A 113 -17.70 7.73 11.85
C ILE A 113 -16.41 7.73 12.66
N VAL A 114 -15.26 8.02 12.05
CA VAL A 114 -13.97 7.92 12.76
C VAL A 114 -13.76 9.04 13.78
N ARG A 115 -14.37 10.22 13.56
CA ARG A 115 -14.38 11.29 14.57
C ARG A 115 -15.21 10.87 15.78
N GLN A 116 -16.42 10.36 15.56
CA GLN A 116 -17.28 9.85 16.62
C GLN A 116 -16.63 8.67 17.35
N ARG A 117 -16.03 7.74 16.62
CA ARG A 117 -15.20 6.66 17.18
C ARG A 117 -14.13 7.21 18.11
N GLY A 118 -13.39 8.24 17.68
CA GLY A 118 -12.36 8.87 18.50
C GLY A 118 -12.89 9.49 19.79
N ILE A 119 -14.06 10.12 19.74
CA ILE A 119 -14.76 10.67 20.92
C ILE A 119 -15.18 9.54 21.86
N PHE A 120 -15.88 8.53 21.34
CA PHE A 120 -16.37 7.41 22.15
C PHE A 120 -15.22 6.65 22.84
N MET A 121 -14.13 6.41 22.12
CA MET A 121 -12.93 5.76 22.67
C MET A 121 -12.31 6.56 23.82
N GLN A 122 -12.31 7.89 23.72
CA GLN A 122 -11.75 8.76 24.75
C GLN A 122 -12.66 8.86 25.98
N GLU A 123 -13.98 8.85 25.79
CA GLU A 123 -14.99 8.91 26.86
C GLU A 123 -15.22 7.58 27.58
N ALA A 124 -14.77 6.47 26.99
CA ALA A 124 -15.09 5.11 27.46
C ALA A 124 -14.65 4.86 28.92
N VAL A 125 -13.53 5.45 29.33
CA VAL A 125 -12.94 5.26 30.65
C VAL A 125 -12.34 6.58 31.11
N ALA A 126 -12.50 6.93 32.40
CA ALA A 126 -11.80 8.06 32.99
C ALA A 126 -10.28 7.94 32.78
N GLU A 127 -9.61 9.06 32.51
CA GLU A 127 -8.22 9.11 32.00
C GLU A 127 -7.19 8.35 32.85
N GLU A 128 -7.44 8.23 34.16
CA GLU A 128 -6.52 7.62 35.10
C GLU A 128 -6.61 6.09 35.18
N ILE A 129 -7.68 5.49 34.65
CA ILE A 129 -7.99 4.07 34.85
C ILE A 129 -7.30 3.18 33.81
N GLY A 130 -7.18 3.64 32.57
CA GLY A 130 -6.66 2.87 31.45
C GLY A 130 -5.17 3.04 31.21
N ALA A 131 -4.55 2.07 30.53
CA ALA A 131 -3.21 2.24 29.96
C ALA A 131 -3.02 1.35 28.74
N MET A 132 -2.03 1.70 27.91
CA MET A 132 -1.48 0.85 26.87
C MET A 132 0.04 0.82 26.95
N CYS A 133 0.65 -0.35 26.75
CA CYS A 133 2.09 -0.53 26.79
C CYS A 133 2.56 -1.44 25.65
N ALA A 134 3.52 -0.97 24.85
CA ALA A 134 4.18 -1.79 23.84
C ALA A 134 5.24 -2.69 24.50
N ILE A 135 5.21 -3.97 24.17
CA ILE A 135 6.15 -5.00 24.63
C ILE A 135 6.94 -5.49 23.41
N ILE A 136 8.27 -5.38 23.47
CA ILE A 136 9.17 -5.62 22.35
C ILE A 136 10.26 -6.61 22.74
N GLY A 137 10.55 -7.58 21.88
CA GLY A 137 11.55 -8.62 22.11
C GLY A 137 11.04 -9.79 22.96
N MET A 138 9.72 -9.99 23.00
CA MET A 138 9.10 -11.10 23.73
C MET A 138 8.08 -11.82 22.85
N ARG A 139 8.05 -13.15 22.94
CA ARG A 139 7.07 -13.97 22.21
C ARG A 139 5.66 -13.73 22.74
N GLN A 140 4.68 -13.76 21.84
CA GLN A 140 3.30 -13.39 22.11
C GLN A 140 2.68 -14.28 23.20
N GLU A 141 2.97 -15.57 23.20
CA GLU A 141 2.42 -16.54 24.17
C GLU A 141 2.86 -16.22 25.59
N ILE A 142 4.10 -15.75 25.77
CA ILE A 142 4.61 -15.31 27.08
C ILE A 142 3.85 -14.08 27.57
N VAL A 143 3.57 -13.13 26.68
CA VAL A 143 2.81 -11.92 27.03
C VAL A 143 1.38 -12.28 27.41
N GLU A 144 0.75 -13.23 26.69
CA GLU A 144 -0.59 -13.73 27.03
C GLU A 144 -0.65 -14.40 28.40
N GLU A 145 0.35 -15.23 28.72
CA GLU A 145 0.45 -15.86 30.04
C GLU A 145 0.55 -14.83 31.16
N GLU A 146 1.38 -13.80 31.01
CA GLU A 146 1.50 -12.75 32.02
C GLU A 146 0.21 -11.91 32.11
N CYS A 147 -0.41 -11.56 30.98
CA CYS A 147 -1.71 -10.88 30.98
C CYS A 147 -2.77 -11.68 31.76
N LYS A 148 -2.83 -13.00 31.57
CA LYS A 148 -3.74 -13.89 32.31
C LYS A 148 -3.43 -13.94 33.80
N LYS A 149 -2.15 -14.02 34.19
CA LYS A 149 -1.73 -14.08 35.60
C LYS A 149 -2.05 -12.81 36.38
N PHE A 150 -1.90 -11.64 35.75
CA PHE A 150 -2.12 -10.34 36.41
C PHE A 150 -3.52 -9.76 36.18
N SER A 151 -4.39 -10.48 35.46
CA SER A 151 -5.81 -10.17 35.38
C SER A 151 -6.54 -10.82 36.55
N GLU A 152 -7.33 -10.01 37.27
CA GLU A 152 -8.20 -10.44 38.37
C GLU A 152 -9.65 -10.04 38.05
N SER A 153 -10.60 -10.35 38.94
CA SER A 153 -12.02 -10.01 38.73
C SER A 153 -12.29 -8.51 38.59
N ASP A 154 -11.45 -7.65 39.16
CA ASP A 154 -11.63 -6.19 39.23
C ASP A 154 -10.65 -5.41 38.33
N ARG A 155 -9.70 -6.11 37.70
CA ARG A 155 -8.67 -5.49 36.86
C ARG A 155 -8.27 -6.43 35.74
N ILE A 156 -8.10 -5.90 34.54
CA ILE A 156 -7.78 -6.69 33.36
C ILE A 156 -6.57 -6.09 32.66
N ALA A 157 -5.73 -6.96 32.12
CA ALA A 157 -4.72 -6.63 31.11
C ALA A 157 -4.82 -7.68 30.01
N VAL A 158 -4.93 -7.24 28.76
CA VAL A 158 -5.03 -8.10 27.59
C VAL A 158 -4.07 -7.62 26.52
N ILE A 159 -3.71 -8.49 25.57
CA ILE A 159 -3.06 -8.04 24.35
C ILE A 159 -4.08 -7.28 23.51
N SER A 160 -3.73 -6.06 23.13
CA SER A 160 -4.53 -5.15 22.29
C SER A 160 -4.08 -5.16 20.84
N ASN A 161 -2.80 -5.46 20.58
CA ASN A 161 -2.24 -5.51 19.23
C ASN A 161 -1.19 -6.62 19.12
N TYR A 162 -1.37 -7.51 18.15
CA TYR A 162 -0.36 -8.48 17.73
C TYR A 162 0.36 -7.91 16.49
N ASN A 163 1.37 -7.07 16.68
CA ASN A 163 1.98 -6.31 15.58
C ASN A 163 3.01 -7.13 14.79
N SER A 164 3.83 -7.93 15.47
CA SER A 164 4.79 -8.84 14.85
C SER A 164 5.08 -10.00 15.81
N PRO A 165 5.83 -11.04 15.40
CA PRO A 165 6.15 -12.17 16.28
C PRO A 165 6.81 -11.78 17.61
N GLN A 166 7.49 -10.63 17.65
CA GLN A 166 8.18 -10.13 18.84
C GLN A 166 7.71 -8.74 19.32
N GLN A 167 6.66 -8.19 18.71
CA GLN A 167 6.08 -6.91 19.12
C GLN A 167 4.58 -7.07 19.35
N THR A 168 4.19 -6.83 20.61
CA THR A 168 2.79 -6.76 21.02
C THR A 168 2.52 -5.44 21.72
N VAL A 169 1.25 -5.09 21.87
CA VAL A 169 0.80 -4.03 22.77
C VAL A 169 -0.20 -4.65 23.71
N ILE A 170 -0.10 -4.33 25.00
CA ILE A 170 -1.07 -4.70 26.02
C ILE A 170 -1.89 -3.48 26.40
N SER A 171 -3.15 -3.68 26.76
CA SER A 171 -4.04 -2.64 27.27
C SER A 171 -4.97 -3.17 28.35
N GLY A 172 -5.53 -2.26 29.14
CA GLY A 172 -6.47 -2.59 30.21
C GLY A 172 -6.36 -1.60 31.37
N HIS A 173 -6.67 -2.08 32.56
CA HIS A 173 -6.53 -1.30 33.78
C HIS A 173 -5.06 -0.98 34.04
N ARG A 174 -4.74 0.29 34.29
CA ARG A 174 -3.37 0.81 34.46
C ARG A 174 -2.55 -0.01 35.45
N LYS A 175 -3.12 -0.39 36.59
CA LYS A 175 -2.43 -1.23 37.59
C LYS A 175 -2.04 -2.59 37.05
N ALA A 176 -2.95 -3.27 36.32
CA ALA A 176 -2.66 -4.58 35.74
C ALA A 176 -1.63 -4.48 34.61
N VAL A 177 -1.77 -3.50 33.72
CA VAL A 177 -0.81 -3.22 32.65
C VAL A 177 0.59 -2.94 33.21
N ASN A 178 0.69 -2.14 34.28
CA ASN A 178 1.96 -1.85 34.93
C ASN A 178 2.63 -3.11 35.51
N SER A 179 1.86 -4.00 36.15
CA SER A 179 2.38 -5.26 36.69
C SER A 179 2.89 -6.18 35.58
N VAL A 180 2.12 -6.34 34.50
CA VAL A 180 2.52 -7.14 33.33
C VAL A 180 3.78 -6.55 32.69
N ALA A 181 3.81 -5.24 32.44
CA ALA A 181 4.95 -4.56 31.85
C ALA A 181 6.21 -4.74 32.71
N LYS A 182 6.09 -4.58 34.05
CA LYS A 182 7.22 -4.78 34.96
C LYS A 182 7.74 -6.21 34.93
N GLN A 183 6.85 -7.19 34.98
CA GLN A 183 7.22 -8.61 34.94
C GLN A 183 7.92 -8.99 33.62
N LEU A 184 7.46 -8.43 32.49
CA LEU A 184 8.05 -8.68 31.17
C LEU A 184 9.39 -7.96 31.00
N GLU A 185 9.53 -6.75 31.54
CA GLU A 185 10.81 -6.02 31.61
C GLU A 185 11.85 -6.80 32.41
N ASP A 186 11.48 -7.35 33.57
CA ASP A 186 12.36 -8.19 34.39
C ASP A 186 12.77 -9.50 33.68
N ARG A 187 12.00 -9.92 32.67
CA ARG A 187 12.30 -11.05 31.79
C ARG A 187 13.05 -10.65 30.50
N GLY A 188 13.48 -9.39 30.39
CA GLY A 188 14.30 -8.89 29.30
C GLY A 188 13.54 -8.27 28.12
N ALA A 189 12.23 -8.07 28.22
CA ALA A 189 11.47 -7.33 27.21
C ALA A 189 11.79 -5.82 27.31
N ARG A 190 11.82 -5.13 26.17
CA ARG A 190 11.74 -3.66 26.15
C ARG A 190 10.28 -3.25 26.26
N VAL A 191 9.96 -2.40 27.23
CA VAL A 191 8.60 -1.90 27.45
C VAL A 191 8.51 -0.40 27.16
N SER A 192 7.40 0.06 26.59
CA SER A 192 7.16 1.48 26.29
C SER A 192 5.69 1.83 26.44
N PHE A 193 5.36 2.68 27.41
CA PHE A 193 4.00 3.17 27.58
C PHE A 193 3.61 4.13 26.47
N LEU A 194 2.44 3.88 25.89
CA LEU A 194 1.89 4.75 24.86
C LEU A 194 1.30 5.99 25.51
N ARG A 195 1.38 7.13 24.81
CA ARG A 195 0.82 8.42 25.25
C ARG A 195 -0.68 8.47 24.99
N VAL A 196 -1.41 7.50 25.55
CA VAL A 196 -2.88 7.42 25.52
C VAL A 196 -3.37 7.03 26.90
N SER A 197 -4.45 7.66 27.35
CA SER A 197 -5.08 7.41 28.65
C SER A 197 -6.12 6.28 28.59
N ALA A 198 -6.63 5.97 27.40
CA ALA A 198 -7.68 4.98 27.21
C ALA A 198 -7.13 3.59 26.83
N PRO A 199 -7.73 2.49 27.33
CA PRO A 199 -7.28 1.13 27.11
C PRO A 199 -7.89 0.53 25.83
N PHE A 200 -7.48 1.05 24.67
CA PHE A 200 -8.05 0.65 23.37
C PHE A 200 -7.89 -0.85 23.10
N HIS A 201 -8.83 -1.42 22.33
CA HIS A 201 -8.84 -2.83 21.94
C HIS A 201 -8.81 -3.79 23.14
N SER A 202 -9.61 -3.44 24.16
CA SER A 202 -9.83 -4.28 25.35
C SER A 202 -11.30 -4.30 25.73
N PRO A 203 -11.74 -5.25 26.58
CA PRO A 203 -13.12 -5.28 27.07
C PRO A 203 -13.60 -3.99 27.76
N LEU A 204 -12.69 -3.12 28.21
CA LEU A 204 -13.06 -1.82 28.79
C LEU A 204 -13.61 -0.83 27.77
N MET A 205 -13.49 -1.12 26.47
CA MET A 205 -14.09 -0.32 25.40
C MET A 205 -15.54 -0.68 25.10
N GLU A 206 -16.15 -1.64 25.82
CA GLU A 206 -17.55 -2.06 25.57
C GLU A 206 -18.55 -0.89 25.52
N PRO A 207 -18.49 0.11 26.44
CA PRO A 207 -19.40 1.26 26.36
C PRO A 207 -19.22 2.08 25.06
N ALA A 208 -17.98 2.22 24.59
CA ALA A 208 -17.69 2.89 23.32
C ALA A 208 -18.06 2.05 22.10
N ALA A 209 -17.93 0.72 22.19
CA ALA A 209 -18.37 -0.21 21.15
C ALA A 209 -19.89 -0.12 20.95
N CYS A 210 -20.68 -0.08 22.03
CA CYS A 210 -22.13 0.11 21.95
C CYS A 210 -22.50 1.43 21.27
N LYS A 211 -21.82 2.54 21.60
CA LYS A 211 -22.04 3.84 20.95
C LYS A 211 -21.68 3.80 19.46
N LEU A 212 -20.53 3.21 19.12
CA LEU A 212 -20.09 3.07 17.74
C LEU A 212 -21.06 2.20 16.94
N HIS A 213 -21.56 1.12 17.51
CA HIS A 213 -22.56 0.27 16.84
C HIS A 213 -23.81 1.06 16.43
N GLN A 214 -24.34 1.89 17.33
CA GLN A 214 -25.49 2.75 17.03
C GLN A 214 -25.16 3.78 15.94
N GLU A 215 -23.96 4.36 15.98
CA GLU A 215 -23.48 5.29 14.95
C GLU A 215 -23.40 4.60 13.57
N LEU A 216 -22.80 3.42 13.50
CA LEU A 216 -22.61 2.65 12.26
C LEU A 216 -23.95 2.28 11.58
N LEU A 217 -25.00 2.02 12.37
CA LEU A 217 -26.35 1.72 11.84
C LEU A 217 -26.98 2.88 11.05
N THR A 218 -26.46 4.10 11.16
CA THR A 218 -27.01 5.28 10.47
C THR A 218 -26.47 5.48 9.05
N TYR A 219 -25.46 4.71 8.65
CA TYR A 219 -24.79 4.83 7.36
C TYR A 219 -25.14 3.69 6.41
N LYS A 220 -24.77 3.86 5.13
CA LYS A 220 -24.89 2.83 4.10
C LYS A 220 -23.52 2.29 3.75
N TYR A 221 -23.48 0.99 3.46
CA TYR A 221 -22.27 0.28 3.06
C TYR A 221 -22.44 -0.23 1.64
N ASN A 222 -21.44 -0.02 0.80
CA ASN A 222 -21.43 -0.47 -0.59
C ASN A 222 -20.61 -1.76 -0.74
N GLN A 223 -20.66 -2.34 -1.95
CA GLN A 223 -19.82 -3.48 -2.31
C GLN A 223 -18.33 -3.11 -2.32
N PHE A 224 -17.49 -4.11 -2.07
CA PHE A 224 -16.04 -3.98 -2.07
C PHE A 224 -15.50 -3.99 -3.50
N ASP A 225 -14.77 -2.94 -3.88
CA ASP A 225 -13.99 -2.92 -5.13
C ASP A 225 -12.80 -3.90 -5.07
N PHE A 226 -12.26 -4.12 -3.87
CA PHE A 226 -11.24 -5.12 -3.59
C PHE A 226 -11.33 -5.62 -2.13
N PRO A 227 -10.87 -6.86 -1.83
CA PRO A 227 -10.98 -7.43 -0.49
C PRO A 227 -10.19 -6.66 0.58
N VAL A 228 -10.81 -6.44 1.74
CA VAL A 228 -10.18 -5.81 2.92
C VAL A 228 -10.01 -6.84 4.03
N ILE A 229 -8.85 -6.84 4.71
CA ILE A 229 -8.59 -7.72 5.86
C ILE A 229 -9.10 -7.09 7.15
N SER A 230 -9.96 -7.80 7.87
CA SER A 230 -10.44 -7.42 9.19
C SER A 230 -9.37 -7.58 10.26
N ASN A 231 -9.23 -6.60 11.16
CA ASN A 231 -8.33 -6.71 12.32
C ASN A 231 -8.80 -7.75 13.34
N VAL A 232 -10.10 -8.04 13.40
CA VAL A 232 -10.70 -8.96 14.38
C VAL A 232 -10.44 -10.41 13.98
N SER A 233 -10.60 -10.75 12.70
CA SER A 233 -10.41 -12.13 12.22
C SER A 233 -9.00 -12.38 11.67
N GLY A 234 -8.31 -11.34 11.19
CA GLY A 234 -7.10 -11.48 10.38
C GLY A 234 -7.36 -12.12 9.01
N ARG A 235 -8.61 -12.04 8.52
CA ARG A 235 -9.09 -12.59 7.25
C ARG A 235 -9.93 -11.55 6.49
N PRO A 236 -10.16 -11.73 5.18
CA PRO A 236 -11.00 -10.81 4.42
C PRO A 236 -12.42 -10.75 4.99
N TYR A 237 -13.04 -9.57 4.91
CA TYR A 237 -14.49 -9.43 4.99
C TYR A 237 -15.16 -10.33 3.96
N ARG A 238 -16.28 -10.97 4.32
CA ARG A 238 -17.03 -11.80 3.36
C ARG A 238 -17.87 -10.95 2.42
N ASP A 239 -18.58 -9.99 2.99
CA ASP A 239 -19.43 -9.03 2.29
C ASP A 239 -19.73 -7.81 3.20
N ASP A 240 -20.49 -6.85 2.68
CA ASP A 240 -20.84 -5.59 3.34
C ASP A 240 -21.72 -5.77 4.58
N SER A 241 -22.41 -6.91 4.74
CA SER A 241 -23.25 -7.17 5.90
C SER A 241 -22.45 -7.40 7.20
N GLU A 242 -21.18 -7.77 7.09
CA GLU A 242 -20.30 -8.01 8.25
C GLU A 242 -19.64 -6.72 8.78
N VAL A 243 -19.73 -5.60 8.06
CA VAL A 243 -18.97 -4.37 8.36
C VAL A 243 -19.31 -3.82 9.75
N ILE A 244 -20.61 -3.71 10.08
CA ILE A 244 -21.07 -3.11 11.33
C ILE A 244 -20.60 -3.94 12.53
N GLU A 245 -20.88 -5.25 12.51
CA GLU A 245 -20.53 -6.16 13.60
C GLU A 245 -19.01 -6.26 13.78
N THR A 246 -18.26 -6.32 12.69
CA THR A 246 -16.80 -6.43 12.74
C THR A 246 -16.15 -5.16 13.27
N LEU A 247 -16.56 -3.97 12.79
CA LEU A 247 -16.03 -2.70 13.28
C LEU A 247 -16.44 -2.43 14.73
N THR A 248 -17.62 -2.90 15.15
CA THR A 248 -18.04 -2.87 16.56
C THR A 248 -17.12 -3.76 17.40
N ALA A 249 -16.92 -5.02 17.00
CA ALA A 249 -16.05 -5.96 17.69
C ALA A 249 -14.58 -5.51 17.72
N GLN A 250 -14.14 -4.76 16.70
CA GLN A 250 -12.79 -4.19 16.61
C GLN A 250 -12.45 -3.29 17.82
N MET A 251 -13.45 -2.66 18.44
CA MET A 251 -13.25 -1.75 19.59
C MET A 251 -12.76 -2.48 20.84
N THR A 252 -13.18 -3.73 21.04
CA THR A 252 -12.91 -4.53 22.24
C THR A 252 -11.98 -5.72 21.97
N SER A 253 -11.75 -6.05 20.70
CA SER A 253 -10.91 -7.16 20.26
C SER A 253 -9.50 -6.72 19.87
N PRO A 254 -8.49 -7.60 20.03
CA PRO A 254 -7.13 -7.29 19.60
C PRO A 254 -7.02 -7.06 18.10
N VAL A 255 -6.11 -6.16 17.69
CA VAL A 255 -5.71 -6.02 16.29
C VAL A 255 -4.76 -7.16 15.92
N ARG A 256 -5.23 -8.10 15.09
CA ARG A 256 -4.49 -9.29 14.64
C ARG A 256 -3.62 -8.97 13.42
N TRP A 257 -2.75 -7.97 13.53
CA TRP A 257 -1.95 -7.46 12.41
C TRP A 257 -0.96 -8.50 11.86
N ASN A 258 -0.23 -9.18 12.74
CA ASN A 258 0.72 -10.23 12.37
C ASN A 258 0.03 -11.35 11.56
N GLU A 259 -1.14 -11.80 12.00
CA GLU A 259 -1.93 -12.81 11.28
C GLU A 259 -2.48 -12.28 9.95
N SER A 260 -2.86 -11.01 9.90
CA SER A 260 -3.27 -10.35 8.65
C SER A 260 -2.13 -10.36 7.63
N MET A 261 -0.91 -10.03 8.04
CA MET A 261 0.26 -10.02 7.16
C MET A 261 0.64 -11.46 6.73
N GLN A 262 0.59 -12.42 7.65
CA GLN A 262 0.82 -13.84 7.32
C GLN A 262 -0.20 -14.36 6.30
N TYR A 263 -1.48 -14.01 6.46
CA TYR A 263 -2.52 -14.38 5.49
C TYR A 263 -2.22 -13.80 4.10
N LEU A 264 -1.90 -12.50 4.02
CA LEU A 264 -1.58 -11.86 2.75
C LEU A 264 -0.39 -12.54 2.04
N VAL A 265 0.69 -12.84 2.78
CA VAL A 265 1.85 -13.58 2.24
C VAL A 265 1.44 -14.97 1.75
N GLN A 266 0.61 -15.70 2.51
CA GLN A 266 0.07 -17.00 2.09
C GLN A 266 -0.79 -16.92 0.82
N MET A 267 -1.48 -15.79 0.60
CA MET A 267 -2.23 -15.53 -0.64
C MET A 267 -1.35 -15.09 -1.83
N GLY A 268 -0.02 -15.11 -1.66
CA GLY A 268 0.97 -14.78 -2.67
C GLY A 268 1.23 -13.27 -2.78
N ILE A 269 0.81 -12.47 -1.80
CA ILE A 269 1.16 -11.05 -1.73
C ILE A 269 2.63 -10.92 -1.37
N ASN A 270 3.36 -10.18 -2.20
CA ASN A 270 4.78 -9.94 -2.02
C ASN A 270 5.16 -8.47 -2.21
N HIS A 271 4.20 -7.60 -2.55
CA HIS A 271 4.39 -6.16 -2.67
C HIS A 271 3.37 -5.45 -1.79
N PHE A 272 3.83 -4.48 -1.01
CA PHE A 272 3.02 -3.72 -0.09
C PHE A 272 3.27 -2.23 -0.29
N VAL A 273 2.20 -1.44 -0.34
CA VAL A 273 2.30 0.04 -0.34
C VAL A 273 1.54 0.56 0.86
N GLU A 274 2.25 1.19 1.79
CA GLU A 274 1.68 1.89 2.94
C GLU A 274 1.26 3.30 2.53
N LEU A 275 -0.05 3.52 2.41
CA LEU A 275 -0.67 4.77 1.97
C LEU A 275 -1.10 5.59 3.20
N GLY A 276 -0.32 6.61 3.55
CA GLY A 276 -0.61 7.45 4.70
C GLY A 276 0.63 8.11 5.30
N PRO A 277 0.50 8.71 6.50
CA PRO A 277 1.62 9.39 7.13
C PRO A 277 2.67 8.41 7.69
N GLN A 278 3.94 8.81 7.64
CA GLN A 278 5.09 8.02 8.09
C GLN A 278 5.27 6.69 7.33
N ASN A 279 5.87 5.68 7.98
CA ASN A 279 6.21 4.38 7.40
C ASN A 279 6.23 3.28 8.47
N ILE A 280 5.24 3.31 9.36
CA ILE A 280 5.21 2.46 10.55
C ILE A 280 4.96 1.00 10.15
N LEU A 281 3.99 0.75 9.26
CA LEU A 281 3.63 -0.60 8.85
C LEU A 281 4.70 -1.23 7.98
N THR A 282 5.33 -0.45 7.10
CA THR A 282 6.51 -0.85 6.32
C THR A 282 7.64 -1.29 7.25
N LYS A 283 7.87 -0.59 8.37
CA LYS A 283 8.87 -1.00 9.37
C LYS A 283 8.51 -2.31 10.08
N LEU A 284 7.23 -2.56 10.34
CA LEU A 284 6.76 -3.83 10.93
C LEU A 284 6.95 -5.03 10.00
N LEU A 285 7.07 -4.79 8.68
CA LEU A 285 7.27 -5.80 7.66
C LEU A 285 8.74 -6.16 7.38
N LYS A 286 9.71 -5.38 7.89
CA LYS A 286 11.13 -5.48 7.49
C LYS A 286 11.80 -6.84 7.77
N ASP A 287 11.25 -7.66 8.64
CA ASP A 287 11.84 -8.95 9.01
C ASP A 287 11.56 -10.08 7.98
N ASN A 288 10.90 -9.77 6.86
CA ASN A 288 10.63 -10.73 5.80
C ASN A 288 11.36 -10.34 4.50
N GLU A 289 12.45 -11.05 4.19
CA GLU A 289 13.29 -10.77 3.01
C GLU A 289 12.59 -11.04 1.66
N GLN A 290 11.44 -11.73 1.67
CA GLN A 290 10.71 -12.11 0.45
C GLN A 290 9.64 -11.09 0.05
N ILE A 291 9.47 -10.01 0.81
CA ILE A 291 8.46 -8.98 0.52
C ILE A 291 9.10 -7.63 0.23
N VAL A 292 8.54 -6.92 -0.74
CA VAL A 292 8.86 -5.54 -1.04
C VAL A 292 7.80 -4.67 -0.38
N SER A 293 8.23 -3.68 0.41
CA SER A 293 7.33 -2.73 1.04
C SER A 293 7.79 -1.30 0.80
N LEU A 294 6.83 -0.44 0.45
CA LEU A 294 7.04 0.97 0.16
C LEU A 294 6.11 1.81 1.00
N ALA A 295 6.61 2.90 1.56
CA ALA A 295 5.76 3.94 2.10
C ALA A 295 5.39 4.93 0.99
N PHE A 296 4.19 5.49 1.05
CA PHE A 296 3.69 6.50 0.13
C PHE A 296 2.95 7.56 0.94
N GLY A 297 3.72 8.53 1.44
CA GLY A 297 3.21 9.61 2.29
C GLY A 297 3.87 10.97 2.08
N LYS A 298 4.90 11.03 1.22
CA LYS A 298 5.66 12.26 0.89
C LYS A 298 5.97 12.31 -0.60
N ILE A 299 6.34 13.49 -1.10
CA ILE A 299 6.64 13.68 -2.53
C ILE A 299 7.77 12.77 -3.02
N GLN A 300 8.80 12.53 -2.20
CA GLN A 300 9.92 11.66 -2.58
C GLN A 300 9.48 10.21 -2.79
N ASP A 301 8.42 9.78 -2.11
CA ASP A 301 7.89 8.42 -2.23
C ASP A 301 7.20 8.20 -3.58
N VAL A 302 6.66 9.25 -4.19
CA VAL A 302 6.01 9.19 -5.52
C VAL A 302 6.99 8.69 -6.57
N GLU A 303 8.18 9.28 -6.61
CA GLU A 303 9.22 8.91 -7.59
C GLU A 303 9.79 7.52 -7.33
N LEU A 304 9.90 7.11 -6.06
CA LEU A 304 10.31 5.75 -5.72
C LEU A 304 9.26 4.73 -6.15
N ALA A 305 7.98 5.00 -5.87
CA ALA A 305 6.88 4.13 -6.23
C ALA A 305 6.75 4.01 -7.76
N LYS A 306 6.85 5.12 -8.51
CA LYS A 306 6.92 5.08 -9.97
C LYS A 306 8.02 4.15 -10.45
N LYS A 307 9.26 4.29 -9.95
CA LYS A 307 10.37 3.41 -10.35
C LYS A 307 10.10 1.93 -10.06
N VAL A 308 9.60 1.60 -8.87
CA VAL A 308 9.30 0.20 -8.52
C VAL A 308 8.21 -0.36 -9.41
N PHE A 309 7.14 0.41 -9.64
CA PHE A 309 6.00 -0.03 -10.42
C PHE A 309 6.22 0.06 -11.95
N GLU A 310 7.09 0.94 -12.44
CA GLU A 310 7.58 0.98 -13.82
C GLU A 310 8.41 -0.27 -14.13
N ILE A 311 9.37 -0.61 -13.28
CA ILE A 311 10.12 -1.88 -13.36
C ILE A 311 9.14 -3.07 -13.35
N GLU A 312 8.04 -2.97 -12.59
CA GLU A 312 7.04 -4.02 -12.53
C GLU A 312 6.11 -4.08 -13.74
N MET A 313 5.72 -2.95 -14.33
CA MET A 313 5.03 -2.92 -15.62
C MET A 313 5.90 -3.57 -16.68
N MET A 314 7.19 -3.23 -16.73
CA MET A 314 8.17 -3.85 -17.62
C MET A 314 8.30 -5.36 -17.35
N SER A 315 8.14 -5.80 -16.10
CA SER A 315 8.17 -7.22 -15.74
C SER A 315 6.84 -7.96 -15.93
N ASN A 316 5.68 -7.30 -15.96
CA ASN A 316 4.36 -7.93 -16.13
C ASN A 316 3.87 -7.89 -17.59
N THR A 317 4.44 -7.04 -18.45
CA THR A 317 4.29 -7.17 -19.90
C THR A 317 5.03 -8.39 -20.47
N SER A 318 5.77 -9.12 -19.62
CA SER A 318 6.44 -10.38 -19.93
C SER A 318 5.52 -11.62 -20.01
N ASN A 319 4.27 -11.45 -20.46
CA ASN A 319 3.61 -12.57 -21.14
C ASN A 319 4.40 -12.85 -22.42
N GLY A 320 4.62 -14.13 -22.76
CA GLY A 320 5.63 -14.63 -23.70
C GLY A 320 5.67 -14.06 -25.12
N GLU A 321 4.82 -13.09 -25.45
CA GLU A 321 4.79 -12.33 -26.71
C GLU A 321 5.94 -11.31 -26.81
N GLN A 322 6.38 -10.68 -25.71
CA GLN A 322 7.55 -9.78 -25.72
C GLN A 322 8.88 -10.49 -25.98
N LYS A 323 9.03 -11.76 -25.53
CA LYS A 323 10.21 -12.59 -25.85
C LYS A 323 10.44 -12.69 -27.37
N ASN A 324 9.39 -12.52 -28.18
CA ASN A 324 9.47 -12.65 -29.62
C ASN A 324 9.78 -11.34 -30.36
N LEU A 325 9.89 -10.18 -29.69
CA LEU A 325 10.16 -8.92 -30.40
C LEU A 325 11.48 -8.96 -31.15
N ILE A 326 12.54 -9.40 -30.50
CA ILE A 326 13.89 -9.44 -31.10
C ILE A 326 13.91 -10.49 -32.22
N THR A 327 13.33 -11.67 -32.00
CA THR A 327 13.11 -12.69 -33.04
C THR A 327 12.32 -12.16 -34.24
N LYS A 328 11.26 -11.38 -34.01
CA LYS A 328 10.47 -10.75 -35.08
C LYS A 328 11.25 -9.64 -35.78
N CYS A 329 12.12 -8.90 -35.08
CA CYS A 329 13.02 -7.94 -35.70
C CYS A 329 14.02 -8.64 -36.62
N LEU A 330 14.60 -9.77 -36.19
CA LEU A 330 15.47 -10.60 -37.03
C LEU A 330 14.73 -11.12 -38.26
N ALA A 331 13.51 -11.64 -38.09
CA ALA A 331 12.68 -12.12 -39.20
C ALA A 331 12.35 -10.99 -40.19
N ALA A 332 11.93 -9.83 -39.70
CA ALA A 332 11.63 -8.67 -40.54
C ALA A 332 12.87 -8.15 -41.27
N ALA A 333 14.03 -8.14 -40.61
CA ALA A 333 15.30 -7.77 -41.23
C ALA A 333 15.67 -8.71 -42.38
N VAL A 334 15.37 -10.00 -42.32
CA VAL A 334 15.64 -10.96 -43.42
C VAL A 334 14.58 -10.90 -44.51
N CYS A 335 13.29 -10.93 -44.14
CA CYS A 335 12.18 -11.07 -45.07
C CYS A 335 11.85 -9.78 -45.85
N THR A 336 12.33 -8.62 -45.40
CA THR A 336 12.11 -7.35 -46.11
C THR A 336 13.09 -7.21 -47.27
N LYS A 337 12.55 -6.92 -48.46
CA LYS A 337 13.33 -6.82 -49.71
C LYS A 337 14.35 -5.69 -49.63
N ASN A 338 15.55 -5.94 -50.13
CA ASN A 338 16.57 -4.91 -50.31
C ASN A 338 16.34 -4.17 -51.64
N ASN A 339 16.20 -2.85 -51.59
CA ASN A 339 16.10 -1.99 -52.78
C ASN A 339 17.38 -1.15 -53.01
N ASN A 340 18.36 -1.24 -52.11
CA ASN A 340 19.64 -0.54 -52.20
C ASN A 340 20.77 -1.48 -52.67
N TRP A 341 21.43 -1.17 -53.78
CA TRP A 341 22.47 -2.00 -54.38
C TRP A 341 23.91 -1.55 -54.07
N ASP A 342 24.07 -0.62 -53.13
CA ASP A 342 25.37 -0.23 -52.57
C ASP A 342 25.87 -1.29 -51.58
N ASN A 343 26.94 -1.99 -51.94
CA ASN A 343 27.51 -3.07 -51.14
C ASN A 343 28.15 -2.59 -49.83
N GLU A 344 28.70 -1.37 -49.79
CA GLU A 344 29.35 -0.82 -48.59
C GLU A 344 28.30 -0.34 -47.58
N ALA A 345 27.27 0.35 -48.09
CA ALA A 345 26.09 0.70 -47.30
C ALA A 345 25.38 -0.56 -46.77
N TYR A 346 25.21 -1.59 -47.61
CA TYR A 346 24.59 -2.85 -47.19
C TYR A 346 25.38 -3.54 -46.07
N ARG A 347 26.71 -3.58 -46.19
CA ARG A 347 27.56 -4.20 -45.18
C ARG A 347 27.48 -3.47 -43.83
N SER A 348 27.62 -2.15 -43.84
CA SER A 348 27.63 -1.33 -42.62
C SER A 348 26.25 -1.16 -41.99
N GLY A 349 25.21 -0.89 -42.80
CA GLY A 349 23.87 -0.60 -42.31
C GLY A 349 22.98 -1.83 -42.10
N VAL A 350 23.15 -2.89 -42.91
CA VAL A 350 22.33 -4.13 -42.81
C VAL A 350 23.04 -5.22 -42.03
N ILE A 351 24.24 -5.65 -42.46
CA ILE A 351 24.91 -6.83 -41.88
C ILE A 351 25.33 -6.57 -40.44
N GLU A 352 25.95 -5.42 -40.16
CA GLU A 352 26.40 -5.11 -38.78
C GLU A 352 25.22 -4.89 -37.83
N SER A 353 24.18 -4.19 -38.28
CA SER A 353 22.95 -4.00 -37.49
C SER A 353 22.27 -5.33 -37.19
N TYR A 354 22.15 -6.22 -38.18
CA TYR A 354 21.59 -7.55 -37.99
C TYR A 354 22.40 -8.36 -36.95
N LYS A 355 23.73 -8.35 -37.05
CA LYS A 355 24.60 -9.05 -36.09
C LYS A 355 24.44 -8.53 -34.66
N LYS A 356 24.20 -7.23 -34.48
CA LYS A 356 23.93 -6.67 -33.15
C LYS A 356 22.59 -7.18 -32.59
N ILE A 357 21.53 -7.19 -33.41
CA ILE A 357 20.24 -7.76 -32.99
C ILE A 357 20.41 -9.25 -32.64
N GLU A 358 21.19 -10.01 -33.42
CA GLU A 358 21.49 -11.41 -33.18
C GLU A 358 22.26 -11.62 -31.87
N GLN A 359 23.22 -10.75 -31.53
CA GLN A 359 23.95 -10.79 -30.26
C GLN A 359 23.03 -10.52 -29.06
N ILE A 360 22.06 -9.61 -29.19
CA ILE A 360 21.06 -9.37 -28.16
C ILE A 360 20.24 -10.65 -27.93
N GLN A 361 19.75 -11.29 -29.02
CA GLN A 361 19.01 -12.55 -28.92
C GLN A 361 19.83 -13.67 -28.27
N GLN A 362 21.09 -13.84 -28.68
CA GLN A 362 21.97 -14.86 -28.13
C GLN A 362 22.23 -14.70 -26.63
N LYS A 363 22.37 -13.45 -26.14
CA LYS A 363 22.52 -13.19 -24.70
C LYS A 363 21.27 -13.59 -23.94
N ILE A 364 20.11 -13.20 -24.45
CA ILE A 364 18.80 -13.56 -23.86
C ILE A 364 18.65 -15.09 -23.78
N ASP A 365 18.96 -15.79 -24.86
CA ASP A 365 18.88 -17.25 -24.92
C ASP A 365 19.89 -17.94 -23.98
N LEU A 366 21.12 -17.40 -23.89
CA LEU A 366 22.20 -17.97 -23.08
C LEU A 366 21.92 -17.88 -21.57
N TYR A 367 21.30 -16.78 -21.13
CA TYR A 367 21.07 -16.48 -19.73
C TYR A 367 19.62 -16.70 -19.28
N ASP A 368 18.74 -17.13 -20.19
CA ASP A 368 17.30 -17.34 -19.98
C ASP A 368 16.61 -16.18 -19.22
N HIS A 369 16.99 -14.94 -19.56
CA HIS A 369 16.37 -13.74 -19.01
C HIS A 369 15.35 -13.14 -19.99
N PHE A 370 14.57 -12.16 -19.52
CA PHE A 370 13.71 -11.36 -20.40
C PHE A 370 14.50 -10.18 -20.98
N PRO A 371 14.23 -9.77 -22.23
CA PRO A 371 14.85 -8.57 -22.80
C PRO A 371 14.53 -7.33 -21.96
N THR A 372 15.55 -6.52 -21.68
CA THR A 372 15.41 -5.19 -21.05
C THR A 372 14.83 -4.17 -22.04
N VAL A 373 14.30 -3.05 -21.55
CA VAL A 373 13.75 -2.00 -22.44
C VAL A 373 14.85 -1.38 -23.30
N GLU A 374 16.06 -1.27 -22.79
CA GLU A 374 17.24 -0.82 -23.53
C GLU A 374 17.53 -1.78 -24.69
N GLU A 375 17.49 -3.08 -24.47
CA GLU A 375 17.69 -4.10 -25.52
C GLU A 375 16.56 -4.10 -26.56
N LEU A 376 15.30 -3.93 -26.14
CA LEU A 376 14.16 -3.81 -27.05
C LEU A 376 14.27 -2.53 -27.91
N LYS A 377 14.64 -1.40 -27.30
CA LYS A 377 14.88 -0.13 -28.00
C LYS A 377 16.02 -0.27 -28.98
N GLU A 378 17.14 -0.85 -28.56
CA GLU A 378 18.29 -1.08 -29.42
C GLU A 378 17.90 -1.94 -30.64
N ALA A 379 17.17 -3.04 -30.43
CA ALA A 379 16.73 -3.90 -31.52
C ALA A 379 15.83 -3.17 -32.54
N ILE A 380 14.89 -2.34 -32.08
CA ILE A 380 14.00 -1.56 -32.96
C ILE A 380 14.78 -0.49 -33.74
N TYR A 381 15.71 0.23 -33.09
CA TYR A 381 16.53 1.23 -33.78
C TYR A 381 17.49 0.61 -34.81
N LEU A 382 18.03 -0.56 -34.51
CA LEU A 382 18.84 -1.32 -35.45
C LEU A 382 17.98 -1.80 -36.64
N LEU A 383 16.75 -2.27 -36.39
CA LEU A 383 15.83 -2.63 -37.47
C LEU A 383 15.46 -1.42 -38.34
N LYS A 384 15.25 -0.25 -37.73
CA LYS A 384 15.01 1.00 -38.47
C LYS A 384 16.19 1.34 -39.38
N THR A 385 17.41 1.28 -38.84
CA THR A 385 18.65 1.44 -39.63
C THR A 385 18.70 0.47 -40.81
N ILE A 386 18.31 -0.79 -40.60
CA ILE A 386 18.25 -1.81 -41.67
C ILE A 386 17.24 -1.40 -42.75
N PHE A 387 16.03 -0.98 -42.39
CA PHE A 387 15.00 -0.57 -43.34
C PHE A 387 15.39 0.68 -44.13
N GLU A 388 15.96 1.67 -43.46
CA GLU A 388 16.48 2.88 -44.11
C GLU A 388 17.60 2.53 -45.09
N THR A 389 18.56 1.69 -44.67
CA THR A 389 19.67 1.25 -45.53
C THR A 389 19.18 0.45 -46.73
N LYS A 390 18.17 -0.41 -46.55
CA LYS A 390 17.54 -1.18 -47.63
C LYS A 390 16.67 -0.33 -48.56
N GLN A 391 16.48 0.97 -48.27
CA GLN A 391 15.56 1.85 -48.98
C GLN A 391 14.14 1.24 -49.05
N VAL A 392 13.65 0.75 -47.91
CA VAL A 392 12.28 0.27 -47.77
C VAL A 392 11.34 1.49 -47.81
N PRO A 393 10.26 1.47 -48.61
CA PRO A 393 9.30 2.58 -48.64
C PRO A 393 8.76 2.91 -47.24
N LEU A 394 8.63 4.20 -46.91
CA LEU A 394 8.24 4.65 -45.57
C LEU A 394 6.93 3.99 -45.07
N GLN A 395 5.95 3.85 -45.96
CA GLN A 395 4.68 3.19 -45.64
C GLN A 395 4.87 1.72 -45.26
N GLU A 396 5.73 0.97 -45.98
CA GLU A 396 6.04 -0.41 -45.64
C GLU A 396 6.80 -0.50 -44.30
N GLN A 397 7.69 0.45 -44.00
CA GLN A 397 8.36 0.49 -42.71
C GLN A 397 7.35 0.65 -41.56
N GLN A 398 6.42 1.59 -41.69
CA GLN A 398 5.39 1.86 -40.69
C GLN A 398 4.47 0.64 -40.48
N GLU A 399 4.04 -0.01 -41.56
CA GLU A 399 3.24 -1.23 -41.50
C GLU A 399 3.98 -2.37 -40.79
N ARG A 400 5.26 -2.60 -41.13
CA ARG A 400 6.11 -3.60 -40.48
C ARG A 400 6.30 -3.34 -38.99
N PHE A 401 6.60 -2.10 -38.59
CA PHE A 401 6.75 -1.76 -37.18
C PHE A 401 5.42 -1.93 -36.44
N LYS A 402 4.31 -1.47 -37.01
CA LYS A 402 2.99 -1.65 -36.43
C LYS A 402 2.67 -3.13 -36.20
N GLU A 403 2.89 -3.98 -37.20
CA GLU A 403 2.68 -5.43 -37.08
C GLU A 403 3.53 -6.06 -35.96
N ILE A 404 4.83 -5.73 -35.91
CA ILE A 404 5.75 -6.26 -34.88
C ILE A 404 5.30 -5.82 -33.48
N LEU A 405 4.97 -4.53 -33.32
CA LEU A 405 4.62 -3.94 -32.03
C LEU A 405 3.27 -4.45 -31.51
N GLU A 406 2.27 -4.56 -32.41
CA GLU A 406 0.95 -5.11 -32.08
C GLU A 406 1.04 -6.60 -31.70
N GLN A 407 1.77 -7.40 -32.49
CA GLN A 407 1.93 -8.85 -32.24
C GLN A 407 2.78 -9.18 -31.01
N THR A 408 3.46 -8.21 -30.42
CA THR A 408 4.32 -8.40 -29.24
C THR A 408 3.79 -7.66 -28.02
N GLY A 409 2.68 -6.92 -28.14
CA GLY A 409 2.12 -6.11 -27.06
C GLY A 409 3.05 -4.98 -26.61
N THR A 410 3.90 -4.45 -27.50
CA THR A 410 4.92 -3.43 -27.16
C THR A 410 4.60 -2.02 -27.65
N THR A 411 3.41 -1.80 -28.22
CA THR A 411 3.00 -0.52 -28.82
C THR A 411 3.18 0.69 -27.90
N SER A 412 2.90 0.56 -26.60
CA SER A 412 3.03 1.65 -25.62
C SER A 412 4.47 2.08 -25.35
N LEU A 413 5.46 1.23 -25.63
CA LEU A 413 6.88 1.52 -25.40
C LEU A 413 7.52 2.32 -26.55
N PHE A 414 6.84 2.40 -27.70
CA PHE A 414 7.41 2.86 -28.97
C PHE A 414 6.48 3.80 -29.74
N SER A 415 5.66 4.59 -29.04
CA SER A 415 4.76 5.59 -29.66
C SER A 415 5.48 6.51 -30.65
N ASP A 416 6.73 6.87 -30.33
CA ASP A 416 7.54 7.85 -31.08
C ASP A 416 8.11 7.29 -32.38
N ILE A 417 8.03 5.98 -32.59
CA ILE A 417 8.53 5.28 -33.78
C ILE A 417 7.41 5.07 -34.81
N LEU A 418 6.15 5.14 -34.36
CA LEU A 418 4.95 5.02 -35.19
C LEU A 418 4.43 6.38 -35.71
N SER A 419 4.91 7.49 -35.16
CA SER A 419 4.71 8.86 -35.67
C SER A 419 5.72 9.20 -36.76
#